data_AF-A3RGV1-F1
#
_entry.id   AF-A3RGV1-F1
#
_cell.length_a   1.000
_cell.length_b   1.000
_cell.length_c   1.000
_cell.angle_alpha   90.00
_cell.angle_beta   90.00
_cell.angle_gamma   90.00
#
_symmetry.space_group_name_H-M   'P 1'
#
loop_
_entity.id
_entity.type
_entity.pdbx_description
1 polymer ?
#
loop_
_entity_poly.entity_id
_entity_poly.type
_entity_poly.pdbx_seq_one_letter_code
_entity_poly.pdbx_strand_id
1 'polypeptide(L)'
;MIAAKLTAGGTYVAIGNISEYTLNMATDKVETTSLGDTNKRYVVGLKDLSGSFTAFWDRLDDTLFDLADSATGCFLAIYPSTGSNVGWEGPAWVDASIKGGVTSAVTIDGTFMANGAWSRSSMVAATGASATSTPGSFTPAGAMAPTNLAGLSAVTATPSSAWTTGQYVRLGDGSSAFWNGTAWQSGIAP
;
A
#
# COMPACT_ATOMS: atom_id res chain seq x y z
N MET A 1 -4.70 6.89 -1.97
CA MET A 1 -4.73 5.47 -2.40
C MET A 1 -4.79 4.60 -1.16
N ILE A 2 -5.65 3.58 -1.17
CA ILE A 2 -5.67 2.55 -0.13
C ILE A 2 -5.38 1.22 -0.81
N ALA A 3 -4.50 0.43 -0.21
CA ALA A 3 -4.16 -0.90 -0.67
C ALA A 3 -4.19 -1.87 0.50
N ALA A 4 -4.42 -3.15 0.22
CA ALA A 4 -4.61 -4.15 1.26
C ALA A 4 -4.03 -5.53 0.88
N LYS A 5 -3.92 -6.40 1.88
CA LYS A 5 -3.60 -7.82 1.72
C LYS A 5 -4.20 -8.64 2.86
N LEU A 6 -4.56 -9.89 2.57
CA LEU A 6 -5.17 -10.80 3.56
C LEU A 6 -4.16 -11.42 4.52
N THR A 7 -2.89 -11.53 4.13
CA THR A 7 -1.89 -12.29 4.89
C THR A 7 -0.57 -11.52 5.01
N ALA A 8 0.12 -11.74 6.12
CA ALA A 8 1.47 -11.23 6.31
C ALA A 8 2.41 -11.72 5.18
N GLY A 9 3.27 -10.85 4.67
CA GLY A 9 4.18 -11.16 3.56
C GLY A 9 3.54 -11.19 2.16
N GLY A 10 2.22 -11.07 2.04
CA GLY A 10 1.54 -10.94 0.75
C GLY A 10 1.80 -9.59 0.06
N THR A 11 1.45 -9.52 -1.23
CA THR A 11 1.50 -8.29 -2.03
C THR A 11 0.28 -7.42 -1.75
N TYR A 12 0.49 -6.13 -1.58
CA TYR A 12 -0.61 -5.16 -1.47
C TYR A 12 -1.31 -5.00 -2.82
N VAL A 13 -2.64 -5.12 -2.80
CA VAL A 13 -3.53 -4.86 -3.95
C VAL A 13 -4.31 -3.58 -3.66
N ALA A 14 -4.38 -2.67 -4.63
CA ALA A 14 -5.13 -1.42 -4.47
C ALA A 14 -6.64 -1.69 -4.40
N ILE A 15 -7.33 -1.03 -3.48
CA ILE A 15 -8.80 -0.96 -3.51
C ILE A 15 -9.17 0.10 -4.57
N GLY A 16 -9.92 -0.33 -5.57
CA GLY A 16 -10.26 0.49 -6.74
C GLY A 16 -11.11 1.72 -6.39
N ASN A 17 -10.96 2.76 -7.20
CA ASN A 17 -11.86 3.92 -7.27
C ASN A 17 -12.17 4.64 -5.94
N ILE A 18 -11.23 4.63 -4.98
CA ILE A 18 -11.33 5.39 -3.73
C ILE A 18 -11.50 6.89 -4.03
N SER A 19 -12.59 7.48 -3.57
CA SER A 19 -12.91 8.90 -3.74
C SER A 19 -12.47 9.74 -2.53
N GLU A 20 -12.52 9.17 -1.32
CA GLU A 20 -12.18 9.84 -0.08
C GLU A 20 -11.75 8.85 0.99
N TYR A 21 -10.96 9.31 1.96
CA TYR A 21 -10.57 8.52 3.12
C TYR A 21 -10.33 9.41 4.35
N THR A 22 -10.43 8.79 5.52
CA THR A 22 -10.05 9.37 6.80
C THR A 22 -9.03 8.45 7.48
N LEU A 23 -8.16 9.04 8.30
CA LEU A 23 -7.25 8.32 9.18
C LEU A 23 -7.16 9.06 10.50
N ASN A 24 -7.76 8.49 11.52
CA ASN A 24 -7.71 8.96 12.90
C ASN A 24 -6.59 8.24 13.63
N MET A 25 -5.77 9.00 14.36
CA MET A 25 -4.66 8.47 15.17
C MET A 25 -4.75 9.06 16.56
N ALA A 26 -5.93 8.91 17.19
CA ALA A 26 -6.18 9.43 18.51
C ALA A 26 -5.27 8.74 19.53
N THR A 27 -4.90 9.45 20.59
CA THR A 27 -4.13 8.92 21.71
C THR A 27 -4.76 9.40 22.98
N ASP A 28 -5.04 8.47 23.87
CA ASP A 28 -5.48 8.79 25.22
C ASP A 28 -4.35 9.47 25.99
N LYS A 29 -4.71 10.41 26.86
CA LYS A 29 -3.77 11.16 27.68
C LYS A 29 -4.28 11.17 29.10
N VAL A 30 -3.48 10.64 30.01
CA VAL A 30 -3.74 10.69 31.44
C VAL A 30 -3.06 11.94 31.99
N GLU A 31 -3.83 12.85 32.57
CA GLU A 31 -3.27 14.02 33.24
C GLU A 31 -2.53 13.59 34.52
N THR A 32 -1.31 14.06 34.70
CA THR A 32 -0.43 13.73 35.84
C THR A 32 0.14 14.98 36.52
N THR A 33 -0.56 16.11 36.40
CA THR A 33 -0.17 17.39 37.00
C THR A 33 -0.05 17.28 38.52
N SER A 34 1.04 17.80 39.07
CA SER A 34 1.28 17.85 40.52
C SER A 34 1.08 19.27 41.06
N LEU A 35 0.82 19.38 42.37
CA LEU A 35 0.71 20.69 43.03
C LEU A 35 2.03 21.47 42.88
N GLY A 36 1.94 22.72 42.42
CA GLY A 36 3.10 23.58 42.15
C GLY A 36 3.58 23.56 40.70
N ASP A 37 2.98 22.72 39.83
CA ASP A 37 3.22 22.79 38.40
C ASP A 37 2.63 24.07 37.79
N THR A 38 3.39 24.69 36.90
CA THR A 38 2.97 25.90 36.17
C THR A 38 2.12 25.60 34.93
N ASN A 39 2.09 24.34 34.49
CA ASN A 39 1.33 23.86 33.33
C ASN A 39 0.89 22.40 33.55
N LYS A 40 -0.17 21.99 32.83
CA LYS A 40 -0.63 20.60 32.86
C LYS A 40 0.41 19.64 32.28
N ARG A 41 0.54 18.47 32.90
CA ARG A 41 1.40 17.37 32.44
C ARG A 41 0.57 16.16 32.09
N TYR A 42 1.04 15.39 31.12
CA TYR A 42 0.31 14.23 30.61
C TYR A 42 1.26 13.06 30.34
N VAL A 43 0.79 11.86 30.64
CA VAL A 43 1.34 10.61 30.12
C VAL A 43 0.47 10.17 28.96
N VAL A 44 1.08 9.95 27.79
CA VAL A 44 0.38 9.55 26.57
C VAL A 44 0.27 8.03 26.48
N GLY A 45 -0.92 7.53 26.14
CA GLY A 45 -1.21 6.13 25.87
C GLY A 45 -0.87 5.72 24.43
N LEU A 46 -1.32 4.53 24.04
CA LEU A 46 -1.16 4.02 22.68
C LEU A 46 -2.11 4.74 21.71
N LYS A 47 -1.78 4.65 20.41
CA LYS A 47 -2.67 5.15 19.35
C LYS A 47 -3.84 4.19 19.17
N ASP A 48 -5.04 4.74 19.15
CA ASP A 48 -6.25 4.07 18.66
C ASP A 48 -6.46 4.50 17.20
N LEU A 49 -5.89 3.72 16.29
CA LEU A 49 -5.90 4.05 14.87
C LEU A 49 -7.14 3.45 14.21
N SER A 50 -7.91 4.30 13.56
CA SER A 50 -9.13 3.94 12.86
C SER A 50 -9.39 4.87 11.68
N GLY A 51 -10.33 4.52 10.82
CA GLY A 51 -10.71 5.39 9.72
C GLY A 51 -11.83 4.80 8.88
N SER A 52 -12.12 5.52 7.81
CA SER A 52 -13.13 5.15 6.82
C SER A 52 -12.67 5.54 5.43
N PHE A 53 -13.28 4.93 4.41
CA PHE A 53 -13.12 5.36 3.03
C PHE A 53 -14.38 5.05 2.22
N THR A 54 -14.53 5.81 1.14
CA THR A 54 -15.59 5.62 0.16
C THR A 54 -14.95 5.36 -1.20
N ALA A 55 -15.54 4.46 -1.98
CA ALA A 55 -15.15 4.19 -3.36
C ALA A 55 -16.37 3.94 -4.25
N PHE A 56 -16.16 4.02 -5.57
CA PHE A 56 -17.13 3.52 -6.54
C PHE A 56 -16.95 2.02 -6.74
N TRP A 57 -18.05 1.28 -6.73
CA TRP A 57 -18.00 -0.17 -6.92
C TRP A 57 -17.55 -0.51 -8.34
N ASP A 58 -16.61 -1.44 -8.44
CA ASP A 58 -16.15 -2.04 -9.70
C ASP A 58 -16.44 -3.53 -9.66
N ARG A 59 -17.05 -4.04 -10.73
CA ARG A 59 -17.40 -5.46 -10.86
C ARG A 59 -16.18 -6.39 -10.87
N LEU A 60 -15.00 -5.87 -11.20
CA LEU A 60 -13.76 -6.65 -11.30
C LEU A 60 -12.91 -6.63 -10.03
N ASP A 61 -13.32 -5.90 -8.99
CA ASP A 61 -12.56 -5.73 -7.75
C ASP A 61 -13.37 -6.18 -6.53
N ASP A 62 -13.04 -7.37 -6.02
CA ASP A 62 -13.62 -7.93 -4.80
C ASP A 62 -12.75 -7.68 -3.55
N THR A 63 -11.63 -6.94 -3.69
CA THR A 63 -10.62 -6.80 -2.63
C THR A 63 -11.23 -6.32 -1.31
N LEU A 64 -12.16 -5.37 -1.34
CA LEU A 64 -12.79 -4.86 -0.12
C LEU A 64 -13.62 -5.94 0.61
N PHE A 65 -14.38 -6.74 -0.14
CA PHE A 65 -15.25 -7.77 0.42
C PHE A 65 -14.43 -8.93 0.99
N ASP A 66 -13.38 -9.34 0.29
CA ASP A 66 -12.43 -10.34 0.78
C ASP A 66 -11.81 -9.93 2.13
N LEU A 67 -11.45 -8.65 2.30
CA LEU A 67 -10.91 -8.14 3.57
C LEU A 67 -11.93 -8.19 4.69
N ALA A 68 -13.19 -7.85 4.39
CA ALA A 68 -14.27 -7.84 5.37
C ALA A 68 -14.68 -9.25 5.82
N ASP A 69 -14.55 -10.24 4.92
CA ASP A 69 -14.80 -11.65 5.24
C ASP A 69 -13.63 -12.32 6.01
N SER A 70 -12.49 -11.63 6.20
CA SER A 70 -11.33 -12.19 6.88
C SER A 70 -11.56 -12.38 8.38
N ALA A 71 -11.60 -13.63 8.82
CA ALA A 71 -11.73 -13.98 10.24
C ALA A 71 -10.44 -13.78 11.06
N THR A 72 -9.28 -13.60 10.41
CA THR A 72 -7.97 -13.50 11.08
C THR A 72 -7.40 -12.08 11.09
N GLY A 73 -8.14 -11.14 10.50
CA GLY A 73 -7.68 -9.78 10.26
C GLY A 73 -6.94 -9.70 8.93
N CYS A 74 -6.69 -8.48 8.49
CA CYS A 74 -6.01 -8.19 7.24
C CYS A 74 -4.94 -7.11 7.47
N PHE A 75 -4.32 -6.63 6.40
CA PHE A 75 -3.36 -5.53 6.44
C PHE A 75 -3.81 -4.43 5.49
N LEU A 76 -3.78 -3.20 5.96
CA LEU A 76 -4.12 -2.02 5.18
C LEU A 76 -2.89 -1.12 5.05
N ALA A 77 -2.80 -0.40 3.93
CA ALA A 77 -1.81 0.64 3.69
C ALA A 77 -2.48 1.84 3.02
N ILE A 78 -2.26 3.01 3.59
CA ILE A 78 -2.90 4.27 3.20
C ILE A 78 -1.81 5.24 2.75
N TYR A 79 -1.97 5.74 1.53
CA TYR A 79 -1.07 6.68 0.89
C TYR A 79 -1.82 7.96 0.50
N PRO A 80 -1.27 9.17 0.78
CA PRO A 80 -1.90 10.43 0.40
C PRO A 80 -2.20 10.56 -1.09
N SER A 81 -1.35 9.98 -1.93
CA SER A 81 -1.53 9.94 -3.39
C SER A 81 -1.03 8.60 -3.95
N THR A 82 -1.38 8.32 -5.21
CA THR A 82 -0.93 7.11 -5.93
C THR A 82 0.58 7.07 -6.21
N GLY A 83 1.26 8.21 -6.12
CA GLY A 83 2.71 8.33 -6.27
C GLY A 83 3.47 8.56 -4.95
N SER A 84 2.77 8.56 -3.81
CA SER A 84 3.41 8.80 -2.51
C SER A 84 4.18 7.56 -2.07
N ASN A 85 5.47 7.73 -1.76
CA ASN A 85 6.31 6.71 -1.13
C ASN A 85 6.21 6.70 0.40
N VAL A 86 5.42 7.62 0.96
CA VAL A 86 5.15 7.70 2.40
C VAL A 86 3.68 7.45 2.66
N GLY A 87 3.40 6.52 3.57
CA GLY A 87 2.06 6.18 4.00
C GLY A 87 2.03 5.67 5.44
N TRP A 88 0.89 5.07 5.78
CA TRP A 88 0.65 4.39 7.05
C TRP A 88 0.21 2.98 6.74
N GLU A 89 0.85 2.00 7.36
CA GLU A 89 0.52 0.60 7.13
C GLU A 89 0.44 -0.16 8.45
N GLY A 90 -0.40 -1.18 8.46
CA GLY A 90 -0.46 -2.10 9.57
C GLY A 90 -1.62 -3.09 9.46
N PRO A 91 -1.72 -4.01 10.42
CA PRO A 91 -2.83 -4.94 10.51
C PRO A 91 -4.12 -4.23 10.91
N ALA A 92 -5.25 -4.64 10.34
CA ALA A 92 -6.55 -4.03 10.54
C ALA A 92 -7.67 -5.07 10.61
N TRP A 93 -8.77 -4.67 11.24
CA TRP A 93 -10.10 -5.21 11.00
C TRP A 93 -10.82 -4.25 10.05
N VAL A 94 -11.51 -4.79 9.05
CA VAL A 94 -12.20 -4.02 8.01
C VAL A 94 -13.64 -4.48 7.96
N ASP A 95 -14.56 -3.54 7.88
CA ASP A 95 -15.97 -3.79 7.55
C ASP A 95 -16.27 -3.13 6.22
N ALA A 96 -17.19 -3.74 5.45
CA ALA A 96 -17.60 -3.26 4.14
C ALA A 96 -19.12 -3.10 4.07
N SER A 97 -19.56 -2.09 3.32
CA SER A 97 -20.95 -1.95 2.92
C SER A 97 -21.03 -1.51 1.46
N ILE A 98 -22.15 -1.83 0.81
CA ILE A 98 -22.43 -1.46 -0.58
C ILE A 98 -23.80 -0.80 -0.65
N LYS A 99 -23.89 0.32 -1.36
CA LYS A 99 -25.12 1.09 -1.54
C LYS A 99 -25.28 1.49 -3.00
N GLY A 100 -26.51 1.37 -3.50
CA GLY A 100 -26.86 1.71 -4.88
C GLY A 100 -28.28 2.24 -4.97
N GLY A 101 -28.52 3.11 -5.95
CA GLY A 101 -29.86 3.59 -6.30
C GLY A 101 -30.15 3.31 -7.77
N VAL A 102 -31.44 3.22 -8.14
CA VAL A 102 -31.86 2.90 -9.53
C VAL A 102 -31.26 3.85 -10.57
N THR A 103 -30.93 5.09 -10.16
CA THR A 103 -30.38 6.14 -11.01
C THR A 103 -28.99 6.63 -10.56
N SER A 104 -28.41 6.02 -9.52
CA SER A 104 -27.17 6.47 -8.89
C SER A 104 -26.05 5.46 -9.09
N ALA A 105 -24.81 5.95 -9.14
CA ALA A 105 -23.65 5.07 -9.14
C ALA A 105 -23.63 4.21 -7.86
N VAL A 106 -23.19 2.96 -7.99
CA VAL A 106 -23.01 2.07 -6.85
C VAL A 106 -21.72 2.47 -6.14
N THR A 107 -21.80 2.60 -4.82
CA THR A 107 -20.67 2.97 -3.97
C THR A 107 -20.46 1.91 -2.91
N ILE A 108 -19.21 1.77 -2.50
CA ILE A 108 -18.80 0.93 -1.38
C ILE A 108 -18.19 1.83 -0.31
N ASP A 109 -18.52 1.54 0.94
CA ASP A 109 -17.92 2.19 2.10
C ASP A 109 -17.18 1.16 2.93
N GLY A 110 -15.95 1.47 3.32
CA GLY A 110 -15.16 0.68 4.23
C GLY A 110 -14.90 1.43 5.54
N THR A 111 -14.99 0.73 6.66
CA THR A 111 -14.48 1.21 7.95
C THR A 111 -13.40 0.28 8.45
N PHE A 112 -12.40 0.83 9.14
CA PHE A 112 -11.33 0.01 9.69
C PHE A 112 -10.86 0.49 11.05
N MET A 113 -10.33 -0.46 11.82
CA MET A 113 -9.63 -0.22 13.07
C MET A 113 -8.37 -1.07 13.15
N ALA A 114 -7.35 -0.58 13.86
CA ALA A 114 -6.08 -1.27 13.99
C ALA A 114 -6.24 -2.63 14.70
N ASN A 115 -5.62 -3.67 14.12
CA ASN A 115 -5.46 -5.00 14.71
C ASN A 115 -3.99 -5.24 15.09
N GLY A 116 -3.34 -4.22 15.65
CA GLY A 116 -1.92 -4.25 16.00
C GLY A 116 -1.20 -2.96 15.64
N ALA A 117 0.13 -2.98 15.76
CA ALA A 117 0.96 -1.80 15.57
C ALA A 117 0.99 -1.38 14.09
N TRP A 118 0.70 -0.09 13.87
CA TRP A 118 0.89 0.55 12.57
C TRP A 118 2.19 1.36 12.54
N SER A 119 2.89 1.30 11.42
CA SER A 119 4.09 2.08 11.15
C SER A 119 3.83 3.12 10.06
N ARG A 120 4.66 4.18 10.04
CA ARG A 120 4.79 4.95 8.80
C ARG A 120 5.50 4.05 7.80
N SER A 121 4.79 3.64 6.76
CA SER A 121 5.43 3.00 5.63
C SER A 121 6.23 4.07 4.90
N SER A 122 7.56 3.99 4.98
CA SER A 122 8.35 4.44 3.85
C SER A 122 8.38 3.25 2.94
N MET A 123 7.68 3.30 1.81
CA MET A 123 7.79 2.26 0.79
C MET A 123 9.28 2.09 0.49
N VAL A 124 9.79 0.88 0.61
CA VAL A 124 11.20 0.61 0.32
C VAL A 124 11.38 0.88 -1.16
N ALA A 125 12.15 1.91 -1.50
CA ALA A 125 12.46 2.21 -2.88
C ALA A 125 13.15 0.97 -3.49
N ALA A 126 12.72 0.56 -4.68
CA ALA A 126 13.46 -0.45 -5.41
C ALA A 126 14.89 0.06 -5.64
N THR A 127 15.87 -0.68 -5.16
CA THR A 127 17.30 -0.42 -5.42
C THR A 127 17.89 -1.48 -6.34
N GLY A 128 17.19 -2.61 -6.53
CA GLY A 128 17.57 -3.63 -7.49
C GLY A 128 16.38 -4.34 -8.13
N ALA A 129 16.63 -5.05 -9.22
CA ALA A 129 15.64 -5.82 -9.96
C ALA A 129 16.26 -7.15 -10.42
N SER A 130 15.59 -8.27 -10.15
CA SER A 130 16.07 -9.60 -10.49
C SER A 130 15.24 -10.23 -11.62
N ALA A 131 15.91 -10.74 -12.66
CA ALA A 131 15.30 -11.51 -13.75
C ALA A 131 15.31 -13.02 -13.53
N THR A 132 15.43 -13.48 -12.27
CA THR A 132 15.41 -14.90 -11.91
C THR A 132 14.01 -15.55 -12.02
N SER A 133 12.98 -14.74 -12.23
CA SER A 133 11.60 -15.18 -12.51
C SER A 133 11.05 -14.39 -13.69
N THR A 134 9.95 -14.86 -14.29
CA THR A 134 9.24 -14.16 -15.36
C THR A 134 7.77 -13.96 -14.95
N PRO A 135 7.32 -12.73 -14.66
CA PRO A 135 8.10 -11.49 -14.55
C PRO A 135 9.14 -11.55 -13.41
N GLY A 136 10.19 -10.73 -13.56
CA GLY A 136 11.19 -10.48 -12.53
C GLY A 136 10.62 -9.72 -11.33
N SER A 137 11.43 -9.57 -10.29
CA SER A 137 11.03 -8.95 -9.02
C SER A 137 11.92 -7.77 -8.66
N PHE A 138 11.38 -6.79 -7.93
CA PHE A 138 12.16 -5.71 -7.34
C PHE A 138 12.68 -6.09 -5.96
N THR A 139 13.85 -5.55 -5.63
CA THR A 139 14.52 -5.73 -4.34
C THR A 139 14.82 -4.35 -3.72
N PRO A 140 14.84 -4.24 -2.37
CA PRO A 140 14.59 -5.28 -1.37
C PRO A 140 13.16 -5.85 -1.41
N ALA A 141 12.93 -7.01 -0.77
CA ALA A 141 11.60 -7.60 -0.70
C ALA A 141 10.60 -6.59 -0.09
N GLY A 142 9.41 -6.48 -0.70
CA GLY A 142 8.43 -5.45 -0.34
C GLY A 142 8.66 -4.09 -1.01
N ALA A 143 9.68 -3.94 -1.86
CA ALA A 143 9.85 -2.75 -2.68
C ALA A 143 8.71 -2.59 -3.68
N MET A 144 8.29 -1.35 -3.89
CA MET A 144 7.38 -1.04 -4.99
C MET A 144 8.09 -1.13 -6.33
N ALA A 145 7.37 -1.61 -7.34
CA ALA A 145 7.75 -1.37 -8.71
C ALA A 145 7.83 0.14 -8.98
N PRO A 146 8.93 0.65 -9.57
CA PRO A 146 9.00 2.01 -10.06
C PRO A 146 7.82 2.33 -10.99
N THR A 147 7.29 3.55 -10.90
CA THR A 147 6.07 3.96 -11.62
C THR A 147 6.16 3.75 -13.13
N ASN A 148 7.31 4.06 -13.73
CA ASN A 148 7.54 3.99 -15.17
C ASN A 148 9.05 3.83 -15.45
N LEU A 149 9.43 3.77 -16.74
CA LEU A 149 10.83 3.54 -17.16
C LEU A 149 11.82 4.56 -16.57
N ALA A 150 11.43 5.82 -16.41
CA ALA A 150 12.29 6.85 -15.82
C ALA A 150 12.60 6.58 -14.33
N GLY A 151 11.68 5.91 -13.64
CA GLY A 151 11.84 5.48 -12.24
C GLY A 151 12.88 4.38 -12.03
N LEU A 152 13.39 3.75 -13.10
CA LEU A 152 14.41 2.70 -13.00
C LEU A 152 15.86 3.22 -12.92
N SER A 153 16.07 4.54 -13.00
CA SER A 153 17.41 5.16 -13.03
C SER A 153 18.31 4.82 -11.83
N ALA A 154 17.73 4.52 -10.67
CA ALA A 154 18.45 4.12 -9.45
C ALA A 154 18.40 2.60 -9.17
N VAL A 155 17.79 1.80 -10.07
CA VAL A 155 17.57 0.36 -9.88
C VAL A 155 18.69 -0.43 -10.54
N THR A 156 19.41 -1.22 -9.76
CA THR A 156 20.48 -2.11 -10.24
C THR A 156 19.89 -3.42 -10.77
N ALA A 157 20.14 -3.75 -12.04
CA ALA A 157 19.71 -5.01 -12.63
C ALA A 157 20.58 -6.19 -12.17
N THR A 158 19.94 -7.32 -11.86
CA THR A 158 20.57 -8.60 -11.55
C THR A 158 19.96 -9.68 -12.45
N PRO A 159 20.75 -10.33 -13.32
CA PRO A 159 22.18 -10.09 -13.55
C PRO A 159 22.45 -8.70 -14.15
N SER A 160 23.67 -8.19 -13.95
CA SER A 160 24.11 -6.91 -14.51
C SER A 160 24.46 -7.00 -16.01
N SER A 161 24.58 -8.21 -16.54
CA SER A 161 24.64 -8.48 -17.98
C SER A 161 23.27 -8.30 -18.62
N ALA A 162 23.23 -8.16 -19.96
CA ALA A 162 21.98 -8.13 -20.69
C ALA A 162 21.08 -9.31 -20.30
N TRP A 163 19.82 -9.01 -20.00
CA TRP A 163 18.82 -10.02 -19.72
C TRP A 163 18.48 -10.80 -21.00
N THR A 164 18.18 -12.08 -20.85
CA THR A 164 17.93 -12.99 -21.96
C THR A 164 16.48 -12.90 -22.44
N THR A 165 16.23 -13.35 -23.67
CA THR A 165 14.92 -13.35 -24.31
C THR A 165 13.78 -13.75 -23.38
N GLY A 166 12.74 -12.92 -23.32
CA GLY A 166 11.56 -13.15 -22.50
C GLY A 166 11.64 -12.63 -21.06
N GLN A 167 12.79 -12.16 -20.58
CA GLN A 167 12.94 -11.59 -19.25
C GLN A 167 12.49 -10.12 -19.19
N TYR A 168 11.75 -9.75 -18.14
CA TYR A 168 11.26 -8.39 -17.91
C TYR A 168 10.79 -8.21 -16.46
N VAL A 169 10.69 -6.98 -15.99
CA VAL A 169 9.96 -6.56 -14.78
C VAL A 169 8.72 -5.76 -15.15
N ARG A 170 7.66 -5.84 -14.32
CA ARG A 170 6.45 -5.01 -14.49
C ARG A 170 6.55 -3.73 -13.68
N LEU A 171 6.23 -2.61 -14.29
CA LEU A 171 6.25 -1.29 -13.68
C LEU A 171 4.87 -0.94 -13.08
N GLY A 172 4.84 0.10 -12.25
CA GLY A 172 3.61 0.55 -11.58
C GLY A 172 2.51 1.03 -12.54
N ASP A 173 2.88 1.49 -13.74
CA ASP A 173 1.97 1.88 -14.83
C ASP A 173 1.47 0.69 -15.67
N GLY A 174 1.83 -0.54 -15.32
CA GLY A 174 1.46 -1.76 -16.04
C GLY A 174 2.35 -2.07 -17.25
N SER A 175 3.28 -1.19 -17.62
CA SER A 175 4.26 -1.45 -18.68
C SER A 175 5.34 -2.43 -18.23
N SER A 176 6.09 -2.96 -19.19
CA SER A 176 7.23 -3.86 -18.94
C SER A 176 8.54 -3.16 -19.25
N ALA A 177 9.60 -3.53 -18.53
CA ALA A 177 10.96 -3.08 -18.82
C ALA A 177 11.98 -4.20 -18.63
N PHE A 178 13.09 -4.12 -19.34
CA PHE A 178 14.21 -5.07 -19.24
C PHE A 178 15.55 -4.35 -19.25
N TRP A 179 16.58 -5.02 -18.75
CA TRP A 179 17.96 -4.51 -18.78
C TRP A 179 18.70 -5.02 -20.01
N ASN A 180 19.19 -4.12 -20.87
CA ASN A 180 19.93 -4.50 -22.09
C ASN A 180 21.44 -4.68 -21.87
N GLY A 181 21.91 -4.68 -20.62
CA GLY A 181 23.33 -4.75 -20.26
C GLY A 181 23.98 -3.39 -20.03
N THR A 182 23.34 -2.30 -20.45
CA THR A 182 23.86 -0.92 -20.33
C THR A 182 22.83 0.08 -19.82
N ALA A 183 21.56 -0.12 -20.14
CA ALA A 183 20.45 0.73 -19.79
C ALA A 183 19.15 -0.07 -19.67
N TRP A 184 18.22 0.49 -18.89
CA TRP A 184 16.83 0.03 -18.86
C TRP A 184 16.14 0.38 -20.18
N GLN A 185 15.43 -0.60 -20.74
CA GLN A 185 14.66 -0.48 -21.98
C GLN A 185 13.20 -0.84 -21.72
N SER A 186 12.28 -0.24 -22.48
CA SER A 186 10.87 -0.62 -22.45
C SER A 186 10.65 -1.94 -23.18
N GLY A 187 9.73 -2.76 -22.66
CA GLY A 187 9.31 -4.02 -23.26
C GLY A 187 9.89 -5.26 -22.59
N ILE A 188 9.98 -6.32 -23.38
CA ILE A 188 10.50 -7.64 -22.99
C ILE A 188 11.85 -7.83 -23.70
N ALA A 189 12.83 -8.43 -23.02
CA ALA A 189 14.13 -8.70 -23.62
C ALA A 189 13.99 -9.53 -24.91
N PRO A 190 14.68 -9.13 -26.00
CA PRO A 190 14.61 -9.79 -27.30
C PRO A 190 15.35 -11.13 -27.34
#